data_AF-A0A959Y193-F1
#
_entry.id   AF-A0A959Y193-F1
#
_cell.length_a   1.000
_cell.length_b   1.000
_cell.length_c   1.000
_cell.angle_alpha   90.00
_cell.angle_beta   90.00
_cell.angle_gamma   90.00
#
_symmetry.space_group_name_H-M   'P 1'
#
loop_
_entity.id
_entity.type
_entity.pdbx_description
1 polymer ?
#
loop_
_entity_poly.entity_id
_entity_poly.type
_entity_poly.pdbx_seq_one_letter_code
_entity_poly.pdbx_strand_id
1 'polypeptide(L)'
;MKVVAEEYRLKGMRRQLVQALEKRGIGDPQVLEAIGKVQRHVFIEDTAFLEKAYEDIAFPIGSGQTISQPYTVAFQTELLGL
;
A
#
# COMPACT_ATOMS: atom_id res chain seq x y z
N MET A 1 14.82 -9.09 18.69
CA MET A 1 15.14 -9.87 17.48
C MET A 1 13.93 -10.10 16.57
N LYS A 2 12.78 -10.61 17.05
CA LYS A 2 11.57 -10.84 16.21
C LYS A 2 10.94 -9.57 15.60
N VAL A 3 10.84 -8.48 16.38
CA VAL A 3 10.21 -7.21 15.94
C VAL A 3 10.96 -6.59 14.75
N VAL A 4 12.30 -6.61 14.80
CA VAL A 4 13.16 -6.09 13.74
C VAL A 4 12.95 -6.87 12.43
N ALA A 5 12.83 -8.20 12.50
CA ALA A 5 12.59 -9.02 11.31
C ALA A 5 11.25 -8.70 10.63
N GLU A 6 10.20 -8.45 11.42
CA GLU A 6 8.88 -8.09 10.91
C GLU A 6 8.87 -6.72 10.22
N GLU A 7 9.56 -5.74 10.80
CA GLU A 7 9.72 -4.41 10.20
C GLU A 7 10.41 -4.50 8.82
N TYR A 8 11.47 -5.31 8.70
CA TYR A 8 12.14 -5.54 7.41
C TYR A 8 11.23 -6.24 6.40
N ARG A 9 10.42 -7.21 6.84
CA ARG A 9 9.45 -7.91 5.99
C ARG A 9 8.42 -6.93 5.42
N LEU A 10 7.76 -6.14 6.27
CA LEU A 10 6.77 -5.14 5.86
C LEU A 10 7.37 -4.07 4.94
N LYS A 11 8.62 -3.66 5.19
CA LYS A 11 9.38 -2.77 4.29
C LYS A 11 9.63 -3.41 2.92
N GLY A 12 9.91 -4.71 2.87
CA GLY A 12 10.06 -5.47 1.63
C GLY A 12 8.76 -5.50 0.82
N MET A 13 7.63 -5.80 1.48
CA MET A 13 6.31 -5.85 0.84
C MET A 13 5.88 -4.51 0.26
N ARG A 14 6.11 -3.40 0.97
CA ARG A 14 5.88 -2.05 0.42
C ARG A 14 6.68 -1.80 -0.85
N ARG A 15 7.94 -2.21 -0.85
CA ARG A 15 8.81 -2.00 -2.02
C ARG A 15 8.32 -2.81 -3.22
N GLN A 16 7.83 -4.03 -2.99
CA GLN A 16 7.21 -4.86 -4.03
C GLN A 16 5.91 -4.24 -4.56
N LEU A 17 5.07 -3.69 -3.68
CA LEU A 17 3.87 -2.96 -4.09
C LEU A 17 4.20 -1.78 -5.00
N VAL A 18 5.17 -0.93 -4.61
CA VAL A 18 5.61 0.22 -5.42
C VAL A 18 6.07 -0.24 -6.81
N GLN A 19 6.90 -1.28 -6.89
CA GLN A 19 7.35 -1.84 -8.17
C GLN A 19 6.20 -2.40 -9.02
N ALA A 20 5.19 -2.99 -8.38
CA ALA A 20 4.02 -3.51 -9.09
C ALA A 20 3.15 -2.37 -9.66
N LEU A 21 2.99 -1.27 -8.93
CA LEU A 21 2.26 -0.08 -9.38
C LEU A 21 2.98 0.62 -10.54
N GLU A 22 4.30 0.78 -10.44
CA GLU A 22 5.15 1.33 -11.50
C GLU A 22 5.00 0.52 -12.80
N LYS A 23 5.09 -0.82 -12.72
CA LYS A 23 4.88 -1.72 -13.87
C LYS A 23 3.49 -1.63 -14.49
N ARG A 24 2.51 -1.14 -13.74
CA ARG A 24 1.12 -0.96 -14.19
C ARG A 24 0.84 0.43 -14.74
N GLY A 25 1.85 1.29 -14.82
CA GLY A 25 1.75 2.59 -15.48
C GLY A 25 1.56 3.78 -14.55
N ILE A 26 1.68 3.60 -13.22
CA ILE A 26 1.84 4.73 -12.30
C ILE A 26 3.25 5.29 -12.52
N GLY A 27 3.34 6.51 -13.02
CA GLY A 27 4.58 7.15 -13.47
C GLY A 27 5.05 8.31 -12.62
N ASP A 28 4.21 8.86 -11.73
CA ASP A 28 4.59 9.98 -10.87
C ASP A 28 5.52 9.50 -9.72
N PRO A 29 6.79 9.94 -9.71
CA PRO A 29 7.75 9.52 -8.69
C PRO A 29 7.36 9.99 -7.28
N GLN A 30 6.65 11.12 -7.13
CA GLN A 30 6.20 11.61 -5.83
C GLN A 30 5.09 10.72 -5.26
N VAL A 31 4.17 10.26 -6.11
CA VAL A 31 3.12 9.30 -5.73
C VAL A 31 3.74 7.96 -5.32
N LEU A 32 4.66 7.42 -6.12
CA LEU A 32 5.34 6.17 -5.81
C LEU A 32 6.16 6.26 -4.51
N GLU A 33 6.84 7.39 -4.28
CA GLU A 33 7.56 7.65 -3.03
C GLU A 33 6.62 7.71 -1.83
N ALA A 34 5.48 8.41 -1.95
CA ALA A 34 4.47 8.48 -0.89
C ALA A 34 3.93 7.09 -0.52
N ILE A 35 3.59 6.27 -1.53
CA ILE A 35 3.13 4.89 -1.31
C ILE A 35 4.20 4.04 -0.63
N GLY A 36 5.48 4.22 -0.98
CA GLY A 36 6.60 3.54 -0.33
C GLY A 36 6.82 3.95 1.13
N LYS A 37 6.46 5.19 1.50
CA LYS A 37 6.62 5.76 2.85
C LYS A 37 5.45 5.44 3.78
N VAL A 38 4.22 5.49 3.29
CA VAL A 38 3.01 5.28 4.11
C VAL A 38 2.87 3.80 4.49
N GLN A 39 2.56 3.54 5.76
CA GLN A 39 2.39 2.19 6.29
C GLN A 39 0.92 1.76 6.16
N ARG A 40 0.51 1.35 4.96
CA ARG A 40 -0.89 1.00 4.65
C ARG A 40 -1.53 0.00 5.63
N HIS A 41 -0.75 -0.94 6.15
CA HIS A 41 -1.22 -1.94 7.13
C HIS A 41 -1.69 -1.34 8.47
N VAL A 42 -1.26 -0.13 8.84
CA VAL A 42 -1.72 0.57 10.06
C VAL A 42 -3.20 0.96 9.97
N PHE A 43 -3.76 1.00 8.75
CA PHE A 43 -5.17 1.30 8.50
C PHE A 43 -6.05 0.04 8.43
N ILE A 44 -5.49 -1.13 8.78
CA ILE A 44 -6.21 -2.41 8.84
C ILE A 44 -6.16 -2.89 10.30
N GLU A 45 -7.33 -3.09 10.91
CA GLU A 45 -7.44 -3.46 12.33
C GLU A 45 -6.91 -4.87 12.62
N ASP A 46 -7.06 -5.79 11.66
CA ASP A 46 -6.69 -7.19 11.84
C ASP A 46 -5.27 -7.52 11.33
N THR A 47 -4.37 -7.69 12.29
CA THR A 47 -2.96 -8.05 12.07
C THR A 47 -2.75 -9.43 11.41
N ALA A 48 -3.76 -10.29 11.33
CA ALA A 48 -3.66 -11.53 10.57
C ALA A 48 -3.55 -11.28 9.06
N PHE A 49 -3.93 -10.08 8.59
CA PHE A 49 -3.99 -9.72 7.17
C PHE A 49 -2.96 -8.66 6.76
N LEU A 50 -1.84 -8.53 7.49
CA LEU A 50 -0.77 -7.58 7.14
C LEU A 50 -0.27 -7.75 5.70
N GLU A 51 -0.29 -8.98 5.17
CA GLU A 51 0.13 -9.23 3.80
C GLU A 51 -0.84 -8.67 2.77
N LYS A 52 -2.14 -8.77 3.04
CA LYS A 52 -3.22 -8.23 2.21
C LYS A 52 -3.16 -6.72 2.08
N ALA A 53 -2.55 -6.03 3.04
CA ALA A 53 -2.33 -4.59 2.98
C ALA A 53 -1.48 -4.16 1.78
N TYR A 54 -0.65 -5.06 1.24
CA TYR A 54 0.30 -4.78 0.15
C TYR A 54 0.01 -5.56 -1.13
N GLU A 55 -1.14 -6.21 -1.20
CA GLU A 55 -1.72 -6.71 -2.45
C GLU A 55 -2.55 -5.61 -3.11
N ASP A 56 -2.66 -5.63 -4.43
CA ASP A 56 -3.52 -4.67 -5.14
C ASP A 56 -5.00 -5.09 -5.07
N ILE A 57 -5.57 -5.03 -3.87
CA ILE A 57 -6.96 -5.38 -3.59
C ILE A 57 -7.61 -4.32 -2.69
N ALA A 58 -8.93 -4.21 -2.81
CA ALA A 58 -9.72 -3.49 -1.81
C ALA A 58 -9.86 -4.38 -0.57
N PHE A 59 -9.88 -3.79 0.63
CA PHE A 59 -9.94 -4.55 1.87
C PHE A 59 -11.00 -3.97 2.82
N PRO A 60 -11.86 -4.78 3.48
CA PRO A 60 -12.84 -4.28 4.45
C PRO A 60 -12.17 -3.68 5.69
N ILE A 61 -12.66 -2.54 6.16
CA ILE A 61 -12.13 -1.83 7.34
C ILE A 61 -13.21 -1.58 8.41
N GLY A 62 -14.25 -2.40 8.42
CA GLY A 62 -15.39 -2.26 9.31
C GLY A 62 -16.46 -1.29 8.80
N SER A 63 -17.59 -1.21 9.51
CA SER A 63 -18.73 -0.33 9.19
C SER A 63 -19.25 -0.43 7.74
N GLY A 64 -19.11 -1.60 7.11
CA GLY A 64 -19.47 -1.80 5.70
C GLY A 64 -18.60 -1.03 4.70
N GLN A 65 -17.46 -0.49 5.13
CA GLN A 65 -16.53 0.28 4.30
C GLN A 65 -15.33 -0.55 3.86
N THR A 66 -14.66 -0.10 2.80
CA THR A 66 -13.41 -0.69 2.31
C THR A 66 -12.34 0.38 2.13
N ILE A 67 -11.08 0.02 2.38
CA ILE A 67 -9.94 0.79 1.88
C ILE A 67 -9.70 0.40 0.42
N SER A 68 -9.63 1.40 -0.46
CA SER A 68 -9.50 1.22 -1.91
C SER A 68 -8.19 0.53 -2.30
N GLN A 69 -8.18 -0.15 -3.45
CA GLN A 69 -6.98 -0.77 -4.04
C GLN A 69 -5.82 0.24 -4.12
N PRO A 70 -4.58 -0.16 -3.80
CA PRO A 70 -3.39 0.67 -4.01
C PRO A 70 -3.31 1.34 -5.39
N TYR A 71 -3.62 0.63 -6.47
CA TYR A 71 -3.62 1.19 -7.82
C TYR A 71 -4.66 2.29 -8.00
N THR A 72 -5.88 2.09 -7.51
CA THR A 72 -6.93 3.12 -7.57
C THR A 72 -6.49 4.41 -6.87
N VAL A 73 -5.91 4.29 -5.67
CA VAL A 73 -5.40 5.45 -4.92
C VAL A 73 -4.26 6.13 -5.67
N ALA A 74 -3.29 5.36 -6.19
CA ALA A 74 -2.16 5.89 -6.95
C ALA A 74 -2.63 6.66 -8.19
N PHE A 75 -3.48 6.03 -9.00
CA PHE A 75 -4.03 6.61 -10.22
C PHE A 75 -4.84 7.89 -9.95
N GLN A 76 -5.72 7.86 -8.95
CA GLN A 76 -6.49 9.04 -8.56
C GLN A 76 -5.59 10.18 -8.08
N THR A 77 -4.48 9.86 -7.42
CA THR A 77 -3.54 10.87 -6.93
C THR A 77 -2.78 11.52 -8.09
N GLU A 78 -2.32 10.76 -9.09
CA GLU A 78 -1.67 11.31 -10.29
C GLU A 78 -2.57 12.30 -11.05
N LEU A 79 -3.88 12.03 -11.08
CA LEU A 79 -4.85 12.90 -11.74
C LEU A 79 -5.03 14.28 -11.08
N LEU A 80 -4.55 14.46 -9.84
CA LEU A 80 -4.59 15.75 -9.15
C LEU A 80 -3.57 16.76 -9.70
N GLY A 81 -2.49 16.28 -10.35
CA GLY A 81 -1.46 17.14 -10.95
C GLY A 81 -0.71 18.04 -9.96
N LEU A 82 -0.41 17.50 -8.76
CA LEU A 82 0.24 18.22 -7.65
C LEU A 82 1.76 18.36 -7.80
#